data_AF-A0A2A1ZRV3-F1
#
_entry.id   AF-A0A2A1ZRV3-F1
#
_cell.length_a   1.000
_cell.length_b   1.000
_cell.length_c   1.000
_cell.angle_alpha   90.00
_cell.angle_beta   90.00
_cell.angle_gamma   90.00
#
_symmetry.space_group_name_H-M   'P 1'
#
loop_
_entity.id
_entity.type
_entity.pdbx_description
1 polymer ?
#
loop_
_entity_poly.entity_id
_entity_poly.type
_entity_poly.pdbx_seq_one_letter_code
_entity_poly.pdbx_strand_id
1 'polypeptide(L)'
;MIEHMFLKNYKAFKKETIVFDKHNLFTGTDSSGKTTILEALDLFFNNNLNYNCIRDNNSDIVIELYINDKRYRKVFSPPYYHINYDLSIGRMYEIADLKYLYIQQHNINYPKLVNDIYNINHSISFENNKHLDDLLDNIEVSQKPVLFEQFKRVNFSFRNLRLTSDEITMLLKKVKNPNTIIGIDVIENINVSSLDLDDYLQTIYTSKSKKHIQAYKYSVQALYKENIIAEVDTITKSGVSTHDKTMLLVEGKYDVAWFEKALKVLNKFDQYRVIPCGGSGNIKYIEEQLVKEGFKTITITDGDTLKNTALNREIIELYADVNYINKRFNTSFSHIPKTKFELFKKISVKDDVVKKVLSGWAKRHLTLDNQFVKEVKYFLEQKK
;
A
#
# COMPACT_ATOMS: atom_id res chain seq x y z
N MET A 1 3.71 8.08 4.60
CA MET A 1 3.81 6.94 3.65
C MET A 1 2.43 6.66 3.07
N ILE A 2 2.35 6.04 1.90
CA ILE A 2 1.07 5.60 1.33
C ILE A 2 0.60 4.38 2.13
N GLU A 3 -0.63 4.43 2.60
CA GLU A 3 -1.26 3.32 3.32
C GLU A 3 -2.14 2.52 2.39
N HIS A 4 -2.82 3.22 1.48
CA HIS A 4 -3.70 2.59 0.52
C HIS A 4 -3.79 3.39 -0.77
N MET A 5 -4.06 2.68 -1.86
CA MET A 5 -4.46 3.26 -3.13
C MET A 5 -5.81 2.67 -3.55
N PHE A 6 -6.73 3.54 -3.94
CA PHE A 6 -7.90 3.18 -4.71
C PHE A 6 -7.65 3.59 -6.16
N LEU A 7 -7.92 2.68 -7.09
CA LEU A 7 -7.68 2.86 -8.52
C LEU A 7 -8.92 2.44 -9.31
N LYS A 8 -9.32 3.27 -10.27
CA LYS A 8 -10.45 2.99 -11.18
C LYS A 8 -10.05 3.30 -12.61
N ASN A 9 -10.55 2.49 -13.53
CA ASN A 9 -10.42 2.66 -14.99
C ASN A 9 -8.97 2.72 -15.51
N TYR A 10 -8.06 1.93 -14.94
CA TYR A 10 -6.65 1.97 -15.31
C TYR A 10 -6.04 0.57 -15.44
N LYS A 11 -5.52 0.29 -16.64
CA LYS A 11 -4.85 -0.93 -17.13
C LYS A 11 -5.51 -2.20 -16.64
N ALA A 12 -4.95 -2.87 -15.65
CA ALA A 12 -5.47 -4.14 -15.16
C ALA A 12 -6.76 -4.01 -14.34
N PHE A 13 -7.10 -2.81 -13.84
CA PHE A 13 -8.14 -2.63 -12.83
C PHE A 13 -9.31 -1.81 -13.35
N LYS A 14 -10.50 -2.42 -13.38
CA LYS A 14 -11.77 -1.70 -13.52
C LYS A 14 -12.00 -0.82 -12.29
N LYS A 15 -11.79 -1.41 -11.11
CA LYS A 15 -11.86 -0.78 -9.79
C LYS A 15 -11.11 -1.69 -8.81
N GLU A 16 -10.14 -1.16 -8.05
CA GLU A 16 -9.38 -1.95 -7.07
C GLU A 16 -8.92 -1.09 -5.88
N THR A 17 -8.78 -1.71 -4.71
CA THR A 17 -8.16 -1.09 -3.53
C THR A 17 -6.96 -1.92 -3.08
N ILE A 18 -5.79 -1.30 -3.14
CA ILE A 18 -4.50 -1.85 -2.74
C ILE A 18 -4.10 -1.28 -1.38
N VAL A 19 -3.54 -2.12 -0.52
CA VAL A 19 -2.98 -1.76 0.79
C VAL A 19 -1.45 -1.73 0.67
N PHE A 20 -0.77 -0.87 1.42
CA PHE A 20 0.68 -0.79 1.41
C PHE A 20 1.28 -0.83 2.82
N ASP A 21 2.39 -1.55 2.96
CA ASP A 21 3.33 -1.43 4.07
C ASP A 21 4.54 -0.52 3.74
N LYS A 22 5.50 -0.36 4.66
CA LYS A 22 6.75 0.38 4.41
C LYS A 22 7.51 -0.20 3.22
N HIS A 23 7.56 -1.53 3.10
CA HIS A 23 8.25 -2.23 2.02
C HIS A 23 7.32 -3.30 1.45
N ASN A 24 6.98 -3.17 0.18
CA ASN A 24 6.00 -4.03 -0.51
C ASN A 24 6.65 -4.74 -1.68
N LEU A 25 6.42 -6.04 -1.80
CA LEU A 25 6.74 -6.82 -2.97
C LEU A 25 5.46 -7.40 -3.57
N PHE A 26 5.09 -6.98 -4.77
CA PHE A 26 3.95 -7.51 -5.51
C PHE A 26 4.36 -8.70 -6.38
N THR A 27 3.60 -9.79 -6.28
CA THR A 27 3.80 -11.03 -7.06
C THR A 27 2.52 -11.41 -7.81
N GLY A 28 2.64 -12.24 -8.85
CA GLY A 28 1.50 -12.72 -9.65
C GLY A 28 1.81 -12.85 -11.13
N THR A 29 0.84 -13.29 -11.92
CA THR A 29 0.99 -13.46 -13.38
C THR A 29 1.22 -12.12 -14.10
N ASP A 30 1.74 -12.11 -15.32
CA ASP A 30 2.07 -10.87 -16.05
C ASP A 30 0.88 -9.89 -16.14
N SER A 31 -0.36 -10.39 -16.22
CA SER A 31 -1.59 -9.59 -16.31
C SER A 31 -2.26 -9.29 -14.96
N SER A 32 -1.61 -9.62 -13.84
CA SER A 32 -2.21 -9.47 -12.52
C SER A 32 -2.32 -8.02 -12.03
N GLY A 33 -1.64 -7.09 -12.71
CA GLY A 33 -1.73 -5.66 -12.43
C GLY A 33 -0.59 -5.09 -11.59
N LYS A 34 0.48 -5.84 -11.34
CA LYS A 34 1.69 -5.36 -10.63
C LYS A 34 2.22 -4.04 -11.20
N THR A 35 2.54 -4.02 -12.49
CA THR A 35 3.00 -2.80 -13.20
C THR A 35 1.95 -1.69 -13.19
N THR A 36 0.66 -2.04 -13.24
CA THR A 36 -0.43 -1.05 -13.17
C THR A 36 -0.37 -0.23 -11.88
N ILE A 37 0.00 -0.86 -10.76
CA ILE A 37 0.14 -0.16 -9.47
C ILE A 37 1.23 0.90 -9.55
N LEU A 38 2.40 0.53 -10.07
CA LEU A 38 3.54 1.44 -10.19
C LEU A 38 3.27 2.58 -11.18
N GLU A 39 2.65 2.28 -12.33
CA GLU A 39 2.26 3.30 -13.32
C GLU A 39 1.16 4.23 -12.80
N ALA A 40 0.23 3.74 -11.97
CA ALA A 40 -0.78 4.59 -11.34
C ALA A 40 -0.16 5.57 -10.35
N LEU A 41 0.85 5.14 -9.59
CA LEU A 41 1.62 6.02 -8.72
C LEU A 41 2.45 7.03 -9.53
N ASP A 42 3.04 6.63 -10.65
CA ASP A 42 3.76 7.54 -11.56
C ASP A 42 2.81 8.59 -12.16
N LEU A 43 1.60 8.20 -12.54
CA LEU A 43 0.56 9.13 -12.97
C LEU A 43 0.15 10.07 -11.83
N PHE A 44 -0.04 9.57 -10.61
CA PHE A 44 -0.47 10.40 -9.48
C PHE A 44 0.58 11.44 -9.07
N PHE A 45 1.85 11.04 -8.91
CA PHE A 45 2.90 11.94 -8.42
C PHE A 45 3.57 12.74 -9.56
N ASN A 46 3.76 12.11 -10.72
CA ASN A 46 4.55 12.70 -11.82
C ASN A 46 3.70 13.12 -13.02
N ASN A 47 2.37 12.93 -13.01
CA ASN A 47 1.47 13.22 -14.13
C ASN A 47 1.89 12.51 -15.44
N ASN A 48 2.62 11.39 -15.34
CA ASN A 48 3.03 10.59 -16.49
C ASN A 48 1.89 9.66 -16.91
N LEU A 49 0.99 10.16 -17.76
CA LEU A 49 -0.11 9.36 -18.30
C LEU A 49 0.35 8.51 -19.48
N ASN A 50 0.06 7.21 -19.41
CA ASN A 50 0.12 6.32 -20.56
C ASN A 50 -1.31 6.08 -21.08
N TYR A 51 -1.66 6.68 -22.22
CA TYR A 51 -2.99 6.55 -22.80
C TYR A 51 -3.37 5.10 -23.15
N ASN A 52 -2.39 4.23 -23.43
CA ASN A 52 -2.64 2.81 -23.69
C ASN A 52 -3.10 2.05 -22.42
N CYS A 53 -2.98 2.67 -21.25
CA CYS A 53 -3.41 2.12 -19.97
C CYS A 53 -4.85 2.51 -19.63
N ILE A 54 -5.57 3.24 -20.47
CA ILE A 54 -6.96 3.60 -20.21
C ILE A 54 -7.88 2.45 -20.65
N ARG A 55 -8.77 1.99 -19.75
CA ARG A 55 -9.65 0.85 -20.05
C ARG A 55 -10.91 1.26 -20.81
N ASP A 56 -11.50 2.36 -20.41
CA ASP A 56 -12.69 2.95 -21.02
C ASP A 56 -12.41 4.43 -21.28
N ASN A 57 -12.33 4.77 -22.57
CA ASN A 57 -12.00 6.12 -23.05
C ASN A 57 -13.12 7.15 -22.82
N ASN A 58 -14.28 6.71 -22.34
CA ASN A 58 -15.41 7.57 -21.99
C ASN A 58 -15.59 7.73 -20.47
N SER A 59 -14.71 7.11 -19.67
CA SER A 59 -14.77 7.13 -18.22
C SER A 59 -13.56 7.81 -17.61
N ASP A 60 -13.77 8.43 -16.44
CA ASP A 60 -12.69 9.00 -15.63
C ASP A 60 -11.70 7.94 -15.14
N ILE A 61 -10.41 8.28 -15.15
CA ILE A 61 -9.39 7.60 -14.33
C ILE A 61 -9.45 8.22 -12.94
N VAL A 62 -9.60 7.39 -11.91
CA VAL A 62 -9.60 7.85 -10.52
C VAL A 62 -8.47 7.18 -9.77
N ILE A 63 -7.56 7.99 -9.23
CA ILE A 63 -6.49 7.53 -8.35
C ILE A 63 -6.64 8.27 -7.03
N GLU A 64 -6.90 7.52 -5.95
CA GLU A 64 -7.03 8.08 -4.61
C GLU A 64 -6.03 7.40 -3.67
N LEU A 65 -5.17 8.20 -3.06
CA LEU A 65 -4.21 7.77 -2.06
C LEU A 65 -4.69 8.13 -0.66
N TYR A 66 -4.47 7.21 0.28
CA TYR A 66 -4.61 7.46 1.70
C TYR A 66 -3.23 7.59 2.33
N ILE A 67 -2.92 8.78 2.85
CA ILE A 67 -1.61 9.13 3.38
C ILE A 67 -1.83 9.91 4.68
N ASN A 68 -1.27 9.42 5.80
CA ASN A 68 -1.34 10.07 7.11
C ASN A 68 -2.79 10.42 7.50
N ASP A 69 -3.70 9.44 7.35
CA ASP A 69 -5.14 9.56 7.63
C ASP A 69 -5.95 10.55 6.76
N LYS A 70 -5.33 11.13 5.73
CA LYS A 70 -5.99 12.03 4.78
C LYS A 70 -6.13 11.36 3.40
N ARG A 71 -7.18 11.78 2.66
CA ARG A 71 -7.44 11.33 1.28
C ARG A 71 -6.97 12.37 0.29
N TYR A 72 -6.24 11.92 -0.72
CA TYR A 72 -5.80 12.72 -1.85
C TYR A 72 -6.23 12.01 -3.12
N ARG A 73 -7.08 12.64 -3.93
CA ARG A 73 -7.63 12.07 -5.15
C ARG A 73 -7.28 12.96 -6.32
N LYS A 74 -6.70 12.35 -7.37
CA LYS A 74 -6.62 12.94 -8.70
C LYS A 74 -7.58 12.21 -9.61
N VAL A 75 -8.40 12.98 -10.31
CA VAL A 75 -9.32 12.49 -11.35
C VAL A 75 -8.84 13.01 -12.68
N PHE A 76 -8.69 12.13 -13.67
CA PHE A 76 -8.33 12.51 -15.04
C PHE A 76 -9.51 12.18 -15.95
N SER A 77 -10.07 13.20 -16.57
CA SER A 77 -11.35 13.08 -17.30
C SER A 77 -11.16 13.09 -18.82
N PRO A 78 -11.94 12.29 -19.57
CA PRO A 78 -11.93 12.33 -21.03
C PRO A 78 -12.34 13.71 -21.58
N PRO A 79 -12.05 13.99 -22.86
CA PRO A 79 -11.33 13.11 -23.80
C PRO A 79 -9.80 13.22 -23.69
N TYR A 80 -9.29 14.30 -23.11
CA TYR A 80 -7.86 14.59 -23.08
C TYR A 80 -7.12 14.05 -21.85
N TYR A 81 -7.88 13.63 -20.82
CA TYR A 81 -7.35 13.12 -19.57
C TYR A 81 -6.45 14.13 -18.84
N HIS A 82 -6.83 15.40 -18.91
CA HIS A 82 -6.31 16.41 -17.98
C HIS A 82 -6.89 16.20 -16.58
N ILE A 83 -6.20 16.73 -15.57
CA ILE A 83 -6.69 16.68 -14.20
C ILE A 83 -8.00 17.46 -14.11
N ASN A 84 -9.05 16.80 -13.66
CA ASN A 84 -10.31 17.39 -13.30
C ASN A 84 -10.25 17.87 -11.84
N TYR A 85 -10.02 19.16 -11.65
CA TYR A 85 -9.87 19.76 -10.33
C TYR A 85 -11.17 19.81 -9.51
N ASP A 86 -12.34 19.68 -10.15
CA ASP A 86 -13.63 19.67 -9.46
C ASP A 86 -13.92 18.31 -8.82
N LEU A 87 -13.47 17.22 -9.47
CA LEU A 87 -13.63 15.86 -8.97
C LEU A 87 -12.46 15.39 -8.11
N SER A 88 -11.33 16.10 -8.18
CA SER A 88 -10.14 15.87 -7.35
C SER A 88 -10.35 16.43 -5.94
N ILE A 89 -9.78 15.75 -4.94
CA ILE A 89 -9.90 16.15 -3.52
C ILE A 89 -8.57 16.04 -2.81
N GLY A 90 -8.44 16.72 -1.67
CA GLY A 90 -7.22 16.74 -0.87
C GLY A 90 -6.30 17.89 -1.29
N ARG A 91 -5.58 18.43 -0.31
CA ARG A 91 -4.67 19.55 -0.47
C ARG A 91 -3.31 19.01 -0.90
N MET A 92 -3.04 18.91 -2.21
CA MET A 92 -1.83 18.22 -2.70
C MET A 92 -0.51 18.87 -2.24
N TYR A 93 -0.52 20.16 -1.86
CA TYR A 93 0.64 20.81 -1.25
C TYR A 93 1.06 20.14 0.07
N GLU A 94 0.13 19.57 0.84
CA GLU A 94 0.43 18.84 2.09
C GLU A 94 1.27 17.59 1.84
N ILE A 95 1.31 17.10 0.61
CA ILE A 95 2.11 15.95 0.18
C ILE A 95 3.14 16.33 -0.89
N ALA A 96 3.39 17.63 -1.12
CA ALA A 96 4.30 18.07 -2.17
C ALA A 96 5.75 17.62 -1.94
N ASP A 97 6.15 17.44 -0.68
CA ASP A 97 7.47 16.93 -0.32
C ASP A 97 7.61 15.42 -0.56
N LEU A 98 6.51 14.68 -0.72
CA LEU A 98 6.55 13.26 -1.11
C LEU A 98 6.94 13.14 -2.58
N LYS A 99 8.04 12.44 -2.85
CA LYS A 99 8.51 12.20 -4.22
C LYS A 99 8.34 10.74 -4.59
N TYR A 100 8.02 10.46 -5.85
CA TYR A 100 7.93 9.11 -6.36
C TYR A 100 8.93 8.90 -7.50
N LEU A 101 9.86 7.96 -7.29
CA LEU A 101 10.83 7.54 -8.28
C LEU A 101 10.41 6.19 -8.87
N TYR A 102 10.08 6.17 -10.16
CA TYR A 102 9.64 4.95 -10.85
C TYR A 102 10.72 4.42 -11.80
N ILE A 103 11.07 3.15 -11.63
CA ILE A 103 11.97 2.40 -12.50
C ILE A 103 11.17 1.33 -13.24
N GLN A 104 11.05 1.52 -14.55
CA GLN A 104 10.25 0.69 -15.44
C GLN A 104 10.94 -0.64 -15.79
N GLN A 105 10.15 -1.69 -16.03
CA GLN A 105 10.66 -3.02 -16.36
C GLN A 105 11.33 -3.09 -17.74
N HIS A 106 10.73 -2.45 -18.74
CA HIS A 106 11.15 -2.55 -20.14
C HIS A 106 11.66 -1.21 -20.64
N ASN A 107 12.79 -1.21 -21.35
CA ASN A 107 13.39 -0.03 -21.97
C ASN A 107 13.50 1.14 -20.98
N ILE A 108 14.23 0.93 -19.87
CA ILE A 108 14.49 1.98 -18.87
C ILE A 108 14.88 3.26 -19.61
N ASN A 109 14.06 4.28 -19.46
CA ASN A 109 14.37 5.60 -19.98
C ASN A 109 15.44 6.21 -19.08
N TYR A 110 16.71 5.89 -19.34
CA TYR A 110 17.84 6.36 -18.55
C TYR A 110 17.89 7.89 -18.45
N PRO A 111 17.65 8.66 -19.54
CA PRO A 111 17.50 10.11 -19.45
C PRO A 111 16.45 10.55 -18.42
N LYS A 112 15.25 9.95 -18.46
CA LYS A 112 14.19 10.23 -17.48
C LYS A 112 14.64 9.88 -16.07
N LEU A 113 15.25 8.71 -15.86
CA LEU A 113 15.71 8.27 -14.54
C LEU A 113 16.71 9.26 -13.92
N VAL A 114 17.70 9.71 -14.69
CA VAL A 114 18.70 10.68 -14.22
C VAL A 114 18.04 12.03 -13.91
N ASN A 115 17.14 12.51 -14.79
CA ASN A 115 16.41 13.75 -14.56
C ASN A 115 15.50 13.65 -13.32
N ASP A 116 14.80 12.55 -13.12
CA ASP A 116 13.94 12.32 -11.97
C ASP A 116 14.76 12.35 -10.67
N ILE A 117 15.90 11.62 -10.61
CA ILE A 117 16.79 11.63 -9.44
C ILE A 117 17.34 13.03 -9.17
N TYR A 118 17.76 13.75 -10.21
CA TYR A 118 18.23 15.12 -10.06
C TYR A 118 17.15 16.04 -9.47
N ASN A 119 15.94 16.00 -10.05
CA ASN A 119 14.82 16.82 -9.60
C ASN A 119 14.37 16.47 -8.18
N ILE A 120 14.42 15.20 -7.78
CA ILE A 120 14.14 14.76 -6.41
C ILE A 120 15.15 15.38 -5.43
N ASN A 121 16.44 15.32 -5.76
CA ASN A 121 17.51 15.82 -4.90
C ASN A 121 17.56 17.34 -4.79
N HIS A 122 17.08 18.06 -5.80
CA HIS A 122 17.09 19.53 -5.83
C HIS A 122 15.70 20.14 -5.63
N SER A 123 14.71 19.32 -5.28
CA SER A 123 13.40 19.83 -4.89
C SER A 123 13.51 20.60 -3.57
N ILE A 124 13.02 21.84 -3.57
CA ILE A 124 12.97 22.69 -2.37
C ILE A 124 11.91 22.10 -1.43
N SER A 125 12.26 21.87 -0.16
CA SER A 125 11.30 21.47 0.87
C SER A 125 10.40 22.65 1.23
N PHE A 126 9.09 22.40 1.40
CA PHE A 126 8.13 23.45 1.70
C PHE A 126 8.32 24.13 3.06
N GLU A 127 9.02 23.48 4.00
CA GLU A 127 9.26 24.00 5.35
C GLU A 127 10.01 25.35 5.39
N ASN A 128 10.70 25.73 4.30
CA ASN A 128 11.44 27.01 4.25
C ASN A 128 10.63 28.21 3.71
N ASN A 129 9.36 28.04 3.33
CA ASN A 129 8.51 29.14 2.84
C ASN A 129 7.41 29.49 3.84
N LYS A 130 7.77 30.18 4.94
CA LYS A 130 6.81 30.91 5.80
C LYS A 130 5.95 31.93 5.03
N HIS A 131 6.37 32.31 3.82
CA HIS A 131 5.64 33.25 2.96
C HIS A 131 4.43 32.67 2.23
N LEU A 132 4.22 31.34 2.20
CA LEU A 132 3.13 30.76 1.42
C LEU A 132 1.78 30.87 2.14
N ASP A 133 1.74 30.70 3.47
CA ASP A 133 0.50 30.87 4.24
C ASP A 133 0.02 32.34 4.16
N ASP A 134 0.94 33.30 4.27
CA ASP A 134 0.65 34.74 4.05
C ASP A 134 0.20 35.08 2.61
N LEU A 135 0.67 34.32 1.62
CA LEU A 135 0.23 34.46 0.22
C LEU A 135 -1.14 33.84 -0.02
N LEU A 136 -1.48 32.75 0.68
CA LEU A 136 -2.72 32.00 0.51
C LEU A 136 -3.92 32.64 1.23
N ASP A 137 -3.69 33.34 2.34
CA ASP A 137 -4.75 34.07 3.07
C ASP A 137 -5.29 35.29 2.30
N ASN A 138 -4.56 35.78 1.29
CA ASN A 138 -4.93 36.97 0.50
C ASN A 138 -5.50 36.67 -0.90
N ILE A 139 -5.73 35.40 -1.25
CA ILE A 139 -6.13 35.03 -2.63
C ILE A 139 -7.52 34.40 -2.66
N GLU A 140 -8.50 35.19 -3.08
CA GLU A 140 -9.86 34.74 -3.36
C GLU A 140 -9.90 33.77 -4.57
N VAL A 141 -10.36 32.54 -4.29
CA VAL A 141 -11.23 31.67 -5.10
C VAL A 141 -10.74 31.18 -6.50
N SER A 142 -9.64 31.66 -7.08
CA SER A 142 -9.26 31.30 -8.47
C SER A 142 -8.15 30.25 -8.68
N GLN A 143 -7.51 29.71 -7.64
CA GLN A 143 -6.25 28.93 -7.78
C GLN A 143 -6.34 27.41 -7.57
N LYS A 144 -7.38 26.73 -8.06
CA LYS A 144 -7.33 25.25 -8.16
C LYS A 144 -6.09 24.72 -8.91
N PRO A 145 -5.54 25.38 -9.96
CA PRO A 145 -4.33 24.91 -10.63
C PRO A 145 -3.06 24.95 -9.77
N VAL A 146 -2.88 25.98 -8.93
CA VAL A 146 -1.68 26.17 -8.09
C VAL A 146 -1.56 25.08 -7.03
N LEU A 147 -2.70 24.57 -6.54
CA LEU A 147 -2.74 23.42 -5.64
C LEU A 147 -2.27 22.11 -6.30
N PHE A 148 -2.11 22.07 -7.62
CA PHE A 148 -1.72 20.89 -8.41
C PHE A 148 -0.51 21.17 -9.33
N GLU A 149 0.09 22.37 -9.25
CA GLU A 149 1.20 22.75 -10.11
C GLU A 149 2.43 21.90 -9.81
N GLN A 150 3.02 21.35 -10.87
CA GLN A 150 4.31 20.69 -10.80
C GLN A 150 5.41 21.76 -10.79
N PHE A 151 6.30 21.68 -9.81
CA PHE A 151 7.49 22.52 -9.76
C PHE A 151 8.29 22.43 -11.05
N LYS A 152 8.97 23.53 -11.40
CA LYS A 152 9.91 23.56 -12.53
C LYS A 152 10.87 22.37 -12.45
N ARG A 153 10.78 21.49 -13.44
CA ARG A 153 11.69 20.37 -13.61
C ARG A 153 12.86 20.81 -14.47
N VAL A 154 14.06 20.46 -14.04
CA VAL A 154 15.25 20.53 -14.87
C VAL A 154 15.32 19.26 -15.71
N ASN A 155 15.44 19.42 -17.02
CA ASN A 155 15.59 18.32 -17.95
C ASN A 155 16.91 18.46 -18.70
N PHE A 156 17.87 17.60 -18.38
CA PHE A 156 19.06 17.43 -19.17
C PHE A 156 18.75 16.58 -20.41
N SER A 157 19.31 16.98 -21.55
CA SER A 157 19.31 16.18 -22.77
C SER A 157 20.54 15.28 -22.77
N PHE A 158 20.32 13.99 -22.95
CA PHE A 158 21.40 13.01 -23.05
C PHE A 158 21.36 12.36 -24.43
N ARG A 159 22.52 12.25 -25.09
CA ARG A 159 22.66 11.45 -26.30
C ARG A 159 23.09 10.04 -25.93
N ASN A 160 22.30 9.04 -26.33
CA ASN A 160 22.63 7.61 -26.22
C ASN A 160 23.02 7.13 -24.81
N LEU A 161 22.46 7.72 -23.75
CA LEU A 161 22.70 7.26 -22.39
C LEU A 161 22.20 5.84 -22.22
N ARG A 162 23.09 4.95 -21.76
CA ARG A 162 22.79 3.59 -21.33
C ARG A 162 23.51 3.35 -20.01
N LEU A 163 22.81 2.78 -19.05
CA LEU A 163 23.36 2.50 -17.73
C LEU A 163 23.30 0.98 -17.48
N THR A 164 24.32 0.48 -16.82
CA THR A 164 24.36 -0.87 -16.25
C THR A 164 23.54 -0.94 -14.96
N SER A 165 23.23 -2.17 -14.51
CA SER A 165 22.52 -2.40 -13.25
C SER A 165 23.24 -1.79 -12.04
N ASP A 166 24.57 -1.87 -12.01
CA ASP A 166 25.38 -1.30 -10.93
C ASP A 166 25.40 0.23 -10.97
N GLU A 167 25.46 0.84 -12.15
CA GLU A 167 25.36 2.30 -12.30
C GLU A 167 23.99 2.84 -11.88
N ILE A 168 22.91 2.13 -12.22
CA ILE A 168 21.57 2.45 -11.72
C ILE A 168 21.58 2.39 -10.19
N THR A 169 22.12 1.32 -9.61
CA THR A 169 22.18 1.15 -8.15
C THR A 169 23.00 2.27 -7.48
N MET A 170 24.12 2.68 -8.08
CA MET A 170 24.90 3.82 -7.61
C MET A 170 24.14 5.15 -7.68
N LEU A 171 23.31 5.35 -8.70
CA LEU A 171 22.44 6.53 -8.79
C LEU A 171 21.34 6.51 -7.72
N LEU A 172 20.76 5.34 -7.46
CA LEU A 172 19.74 5.18 -6.42
C LEU A 172 20.29 5.51 -5.03
N LYS A 173 21.51 5.08 -4.72
CA LYS A 173 22.23 5.46 -3.48
C LYS A 173 22.48 6.97 -3.34
N LYS A 174 22.42 7.73 -4.43
CA LYS A 174 22.58 9.19 -4.42
C LYS A 174 21.26 9.93 -4.21
N VAL A 175 20.13 9.24 -4.06
CA VAL A 175 18.87 9.89 -3.69
C VAL A 175 18.99 10.36 -2.24
N LYS A 176 18.90 11.68 -2.03
CA LYS A 176 19.11 12.33 -0.73
C LYS A 176 17.81 12.74 -0.04
N ASN A 177 16.70 12.78 -0.78
CA ASN A 177 15.42 13.22 -0.24
C ASN A 177 14.79 12.08 0.60
N PRO A 178 14.64 12.25 1.93
CA PRO A 178 14.14 11.20 2.82
C PRO A 178 12.66 10.88 2.60
N ASN A 179 11.91 11.77 1.94
CA ASN A 179 10.49 11.60 1.61
C ASN A 179 10.27 10.93 0.25
N THR A 180 11.26 10.20 -0.25
CA THR A 180 11.18 9.49 -1.53
C THR A 180 10.56 8.10 -1.37
N ILE A 181 9.55 7.84 -2.17
CA ILE A 181 8.95 6.53 -2.41
C ILE A 181 9.56 5.97 -3.68
N ILE A 182 10.09 4.75 -3.63
CA ILE A 182 10.70 4.09 -4.79
C ILE A 182 9.82 2.95 -5.30
N GLY A 183 9.52 3.00 -6.60
CA GLY A 183 8.81 1.95 -7.34
C GLY A 183 9.75 1.26 -8.32
N ILE A 184 9.96 -0.05 -8.20
CA ILE A 184 10.79 -0.82 -9.14
C ILE A 184 9.94 -1.92 -9.76
N ASP A 185 9.73 -1.83 -11.07
CA ASP A 185 9.10 -2.89 -11.83
C ASP A 185 10.17 -3.91 -12.24
N VAL A 186 10.05 -5.12 -11.70
CA VAL A 186 10.99 -6.24 -11.85
C VAL A 186 12.34 -5.92 -11.22
N ILE A 187 12.41 -6.17 -9.91
CA ILE A 187 13.56 -5.92 -9.05
C ILE A 187 14.85 -6.57 -9.56
N GLU A 188 14.75 -7.65 -10.32
CA GLU A 188 15.85 -8.39 -10.95
C GLU A 188 16.68 -7.53 -11.91
N ASN A 189 16.09 -6.45 -12.42
CA ASN A 189 16.79 -5.52 -13.31
C ASN A 189 17.83 -4.67 -12.57
N ILE A 190 17.83 -4.69 -11.23
CA ILE A 190 18.68 -3.86 -10.39
C ILE A 190 19.37 -4.72 -9.33
N ASN A 191 20.62 -4.39 -9.02
CA ASN A 191 21.37 -5.03 -7.96
C ASN A 191 20.95 -4.54 -6.56
N VAL A 192 19.75 -4.93 -6.13
CA VAL A 192 19.16 -4.49 -4.86
C VAL A 192 19.90 -5.01 -3.63
N SER A 193 20.71 -6.06 -3.75
CA SER A 193 21.50 -6.59 -2.63
C SER A 193 22.43 -5.56 -1.99
N SER A 194 22.80 -4.52 -2.75
CA SER A 194 23.68 -3.46 -2.29
C SER A 194 22.94 -2.18 -1.91
N LEU A 195 21.62 -2.10 -2.09
CA LEU A 195 20.79 -0.94 -1.79
C LEU A 195 20.14 -1.12 -0.41
N ASP A 196 20.33 -0.16 0.49
CA ASP A 196 19.58 -0.13 1.74
C ASP A 196 18.17 0.40 1.45
N LEU A 197 17.16 -0.44 1.67
CA LEU A 197 15.79 -0.08 1.40
C LEU A 197 15.22 0.87 2.44
N ASP A 198 15.80 0.86 3.65
CA ASP A 198 15.35 1.68 4.76
C ASP A 198 15.71 3.17 4.59
N ASP A 199 16.61 3.50 3.64
CA ASP A 199 16.93 4.87 3.21
C ASP A 199 15.74 5.58 2.54
N TYR A 200 14.76 4.82 2.05
CA TYR A 200 13.56 5.35 1.41
C TYR A 200 12.37 5.37 2.38
N LEU A 201 11.51 6.38 2.24
CA LEU A 201 10.26 6.48 3.02
C LEU A 201 9.39 5.22 2.86
N GLN A 202 9.34 4.70 1.63
CA GLN A 202 8.56 3.52 1.28
C GLN A 202 9.10 2.90 0.00
N THR A 203 9.08 1.57 -0.07
CA THR A 203 9.49 0.83 -1.27
C THR A 203 8.39 -0.08 -1.79
N ILE A 204 8.26 -0.13 -3.12
CA ILE A 204 7.24 -0.89 -3.81
C ILE A 204 7.86 -1.59 -5.02
N TYR A 205 7.92 -2.91 -4.98
CA TYR A 205 8.60 -3.71 -5.99
C TYR A 205 7.67 -4.70 -6.65
N THR A 206 8.04 -5.10 -7.85
CA THR A 206 7.52 -6.32 -8.48
C THR A 206 8.69 -7.26 -8.73
N SER A 207 8.43 -8.56 -8.73
CA SER A 207 9.46 -9.57 -8.98
C SER A 207 8.90 -10.68 -9.85
N LYS A 208 9.74 -11.20 -10.73
CA LYS A 208 9.49 -12.44 -11.49
C LYS A 208 10.29 -13.63 -10.94
N SER A 209 11.30 -13.36 -10.13
CA SER A 209 12.20 -14.34 -9.55
C SER A 209 11.70 -14.86 -8.22
N LYS A 210 11.50 -16.18 -8.19
CA LYS A 210 11.21 -16.90 -6.96
C LYS A 210 12.26 -16.67 -5.88
N LYS A 211 13.55 -16.51 -6.23
CA LYS A 211 14.63 -16.28 -5.27
C LYS A 211 14.51 -14.94 -4.55
N HIS A 212 14.11 -13.89 -5.25
CA HIS A 212 13.89 -12.57 -4.62
C HIS A 212 12.65 -12.57 -3.72
N ILE A 213 11.58 -13.23 -4.14
CA ILE A 213 10.37 -13.41 -3.32
C ILE A 213 10.70 -14.16 -2.02
N GLN A 214 11.54 -15.20 -2.09
CA GLN A 214 11.95 -16.02 -0.96
C GLN A 214 12.83 -15.26 0.05
N ALA A 215 13.74 -14.41 -0.44
CA ALA A 215 14.68 -13.66 0.40
C ALA A 215 14.07 -12.35 0.96
N TYR A 216 12.89 -11.93 0.50
CA TYR A 216 12.31 -10.65 0.88
C TYR A 216 11.78 -10.67 2.32
N LYS A 217 12.37 -9.84 3.18
CA LYS A 217 12.08 -9.82 4.62
C LYS A 217 10.77 -9.11 4.98
N TYR A 218 10.19 -8.37 4.04
CA TYR A 218 9.06 -7.48 4.29
C TYR A 218 7.74 -7.99 3.69
N SER A 219 6.75 -7.12 3.52
CA SER A 219 5.41 -7.49 3.05
C SER A 219 5.46 -7.97 1.60
N VAL A 220 4.89 -9.16 1.35
CA VAL A 220 4.71 -9.72 0.01
C VAL A 220 3.22 -9.82 -0.26
N GLN A 221 2.76 -9.12 -1.29
CA GLN A 221 1.37 -9.07 -1.68
C GLN A 221 1.17 -9.75 -3.03
N ALA A 222 0.39 -10.82 -3.00
CA ALA A 222 -0.05 -11.50 -4.19
C ALA A 222 -1.18 -10.71 -4.86
N LEU A 223 -1.01 -10.34 -6.12
CA LEU A 223 -2.11 -9.86 -6.95
C LEU A 223 -2.56 -11.05 -7.79
N TYR A 224 -3.69 -11.66 -7.44
CA TYR A 224 -4.37 -12.64 -8.29
C TYR A 224 -5.78 -12.16 -8.54
N LYS A 225 -6.18 -12.12 -9.81
CA LYS A 225 -7.51 -11.63 -10.16
C LYS A 225 -8.61 -12.58 -9.66
N GLU A 226 -8.41 -13.89 -9.68
CA GLU A 226 -9.47 -14.86 -9.38
C GLU A 226 -8.98 -16.24 -8.90
N ASN A 227 -7.72 -16.41 -8.47
CA ASN A 227 -7.20 -17.77 -8.23
C ASN A 227 -6.40 -17.90 -6.94
N ILE A 228 -7.10 -18.18 -5.84
CA ILE A 228 -6.57 -18.55 -4.51
C ILE A 228 -5.52 -19.66 -4.64
N ILE A 229 -5.70 -20.57 -5.60
CA ILE A 229 -4.77 -21.68 -5.88
C ILE A 229 -3.39 -21.16 -6.31
N ALA A 230 -3.32 -20.08 -7.09
CA ALA A 230 -2.06 -19.49 -7.53
C ALA A 230 -1.34 -18.70 -6.41
N GLU A 231 -2.11 -18.17 -5.46
CA GLU A 231 -1.62 -17.50 -4.25
C GLU A 231 -0.94 -18.49 -3.32
N VAL A 232 -1.63 -19.60 -3.05
CA VAL A 232 -1.11 -20.74 -2.30
C VAL A 232 0.12 -21.31 -3.01
N ASP A 233 0.08 -21.56 -4.32
CA ASP A 233 1.21 -22.07 -5.11
C ASP A 233 2.47 -21.20 -5.03
N THR A 234 2.33 -19.89 -4.86
CA THR A 234 3.47 -18.96 -4.73
C THR A 234 4.07 -19.00 -3.32
N ILE A 235 3.24 -19.24 -2.31
CA ILE A 235 3.64 -19.41 -0.91
C ILE A 235 4.23 -20.82 -0.68
N THR A 236 3.75 -21.83 -1.40
CA THR A 236 4.13 -23.25 -1.20
C THR A 236 5.31 -23.67 -2.07
N LYS A 237 5.42 -23.21 -3.32
CA LYS A 237 6.54 -23.56 -4.23
C LYS A 237 7.84 -22.78 -3.95
N SER A 238 7.90 -22.02 -2.85
CA SER A 238 9.11 -21.35 -2.35
C SER A 238 10.04 -22.32 -1.60
N GLY A 239 10.65 -23.24 -2.35
CA GLY A 239 11.63 -24.18 -1.81
C GLY A 239 12.98 -23.55 -1.46
N VAL A 240 13.12 -22.99 -0.24
CA VAL A 240 14.30 -23.11 0.67
C VAL A 240 13.80 -22.88 2.11
N SER A 241 14.06 -23.83 3.02
CA SER A 241 14.06 -23.77 4.50
C SER A 241 13.02 -22.89 5.26
N THR A 242 11.81 -22.67 4.75
CA THR A 242 10.83 -21.72 5.33
C THR A 242 9.86 -22.32 6.36
N HIS A 243 10.09 -23.54 6.86
CA HIS A 243 9.24 -24.13 7.91
C HIS A 243 9.42 -23.51 9.31
N ASP A 244 10.34 -22.54 9.47
CA ASP A 244 10.57 -21.89 10.76
C ASP A 244 9.47 -20.88 11.13
N LYS A 245 8.87 -20.20 10.14
CA LYS A 245 7.77 -19.25 10.40
C LYS A 245 6.42 -19.95 10.36
N THR A 246 5.56 -19.61 11.32
CA THR A 246 4.18 -20.09 11.36
C THR A 246 3.29 -19.17 10.52
N MET A 247 2.51 -19.75 9.60
CA MET A 247 1.55 -19.03 8.78
C MET A 247 0.31 -18.68 9.63
N LEU A 248 0.07 -17.39 9.84
CA LEU A 248 -1.08 -16.87 10.56
C LEU A 248 -2.18 -16.51 9.55
N LEU A 249 -3.20 -17.35 9.43
CA LEU A 249 -4.30 -17.22 8.50
C LEU A 249 -5.39 -16.33 9.08
N VAL A 250 -5.81 -15.31 8.34
CA VAL A 250 -6.80 -14.30 8.73
C VAL A 250 -7.84 -14.13 7.63
N GLU A 251 -9.02 -13.60 7.96
CA GLU A 251 -10.15 -13.57 7.01
C GLU A 251 -9.92 -12.59 5.86
N GLY A 252 -9.68 -11.33 6.18
CA GLY A 252 -9.72 -10.22 5.25
C GLY A 252 -8.36 -9.58 5.01
N LYS A 253 -8.25 -8.93 3.84
CA LYS A 253 -7.08 -8.11 3.49
C LYS A 253 -6.84 -6.93 4.44
N TYR A 254 -7.89 -6.44 5.10
CA TYR A 254 -7.79 -5.33 6.06
C TYR A 254 -7.31 -5.76 7.44
N ASP A 255 -7.50 -7.03 7.79
CA ASP A 255 -7.14 -7.61 9.08
C ASP A 255 -5.62 -7.77 9.19
N VAL A 256 -4.94 -7.96 8.05
CA VAL A 256 -3.48 -8.13 7.96
C VAL A 256 -2.74 -7.06 8.77
N ALA A 257 -3.11 -5.78 8.61
CA ALA A 257 -2.42 -4.68 9.30
C ALA A 257 -2.58 -4.75 10.84
N TRP A 258 -3.73 -5.24 11.32
CA TRP A 258 -3.96 -5.44 12.74
C TRP A 258 -3.05 -6.52 13.29
N PHE A 259 -3.04 -7.69 12.67
CA PHE A 259 -2.24 -8.83 13.11
C PHE A 259 -0.74 -8.58 12.98
N GLU A 260 -0.28 -7.99 11.87
CA GLU A 260 1.13 -7.63 11.70
C GLU A 260 1.60 -6.65 12.77
N LYS A 261 0.78 -5.64 13.09
CA LYS A 261 1.12 -4.69 14.16
C LYS A 261 1.08 -5.34 15.54
N ALA A 262 0.10 -6.21 15.83
CA ALA A 262 0.06 -6.98 17.07
C ALA A 262 1.31 -7.85 17.22
N LEU A 263 1.73 -8.56 16.17
CA LEU A 263 2.95 -9.35 16.16
C LEU A 263 4.21 -8.49 16.38
N LYS A 264 4.27 -7.29 15.78
CA LYS A 264 5.37 -6.33 16.00
C LYS A 264 5.45 -5.90 17.47
N VAL A 265 4.33 -5.48 18.08
CA VAL A 265 4.36 -5.05 19.49
C VAL A 265 4.59 -6.19 20.47
N LEU A 266 4.26 -7.44 20.09
CA LEU A 266 4.53 -8.65 20.85
C LEU A 266 5.95 -9.22 20.64
N ASN A 267 6.81 -8.57 19.84
CA ASN A 267 8.12 -9.07 19.43
C ASN A 267 8.09 -10.48 18.83
N LYS A 268 7.03 -10.77 18.06
CA LYS A 268 6.79 -12.05 17.38
C LYS A 268 6.77 -11.95 15.86
N PHE A 269 6.91 -10.75 15.29
CA PHE A 269 6.80 -10.54 13.84
C PHE A 269 7.72 -11.45 13.00
N ASP A 270 8.93 -11.75 13.48
CA ASP A 270 9.85 -12.64 12.76
C ASP A 270 9.48 -14.12 12.83
N GLN A 271 8.59 -14.53 13.74
CA GLN A 271 8.16 -15.92 13.91
C GLN A 271 6.92 -16.26 13.07
N TYR A 272 6.22 -15.26 12.56
CA TYR A 272 4.94 -15.46 11.88
C TYR A 272 4.90 -14.75 10.53
N ARG A 273 4.02 -15.24 9.66
CA ARG A 273 3.65 -14.56 8.41
C ARG A 273 2.15 -14.52 8.28
N VAL A 274 1.57 -13.33 8.14
CA VAL A 274 0.12 -13.16 8.07
C VAL A 274 -0.36 -13.36 6.64
N ILE A 275 -1.38 -14.21 6.43
CA ILE A 275 -1.94 -14.54 5.13
C ILE A 275 -3.45 -14.22 5.13
N PRO A 276 -3.91 -13.25 4.32
CA PRO A 276 -5.35 -13.02 4.14
C PRO A 276 -5.95 -14.12 3.26
N CYS A 277 -7.08 -14.68 3.68
CA CYS A 277 -7.69 -15.82 3.00
C CYS A 277 -8.90 -15.46 2.12
N GLY A 278 -9.34 -14.20 2.13
CA GLY A 278 -10.48 -13.76 1.32
C GLY A 278 -11.83 -14.26 1.86
N GLY A 279 -11.96 -14.36 3.18
CA GLY A 279 -13.17 -14.78 3.89
C GLY A 279 -13.03 -16.11 4.65
N SER A 280 -13.84 -16.29 5.69
CA SER A 280 -13.80 -17.45 6.60
C SER A 280 -13.95 -18.83 5.93
N GLY A 281 -14.68 -18.90 4.80
CA GLY A 281 -14.90 -20.13 4.03
C GLY A 281 -13.65 -20.64 3.30
N ASN A 282 -12.73 -19.75 2.92
CA ASN A 282 -11.52 -20.11 2.16
C ASN A 282 -10.34 -20.51 3.04
N ILE A 283 -10.37 -20.13 4.33
CA ILE A 283 -9.29 -20.42 5.28
C ILE A 283 -8.97 -21.91 5.33
N LYS A 284 -10.00 -22.76 5.42
CA LYS A 284 -9.81 -24.22 5.53
C LYS A 284 -9.07 -24.79 4.33
N TYR A 285 -9.43 -24.35 3.12
CA TYR A 285 -8.77 -24.78 1.90
C TYR A 285 -7.29 -24.37 1.89
N ILE A 286 -7.00 -23.11 2.23
CA ILE A 286 -5.62 -22.59 2.28
C ILE A 286 -4.79 -23.31 3.34
N GLU A 287 -5.37 -23.54 4.52
CA GLU A 287 -4.73 -24.28 5.62
C GLU A 287 -4.36 -25.69 5.19
N GLU A 288 -5.28 -26.45 4.59
CA GLU A 288 -5.02 -27.81 4.12
C GLU A 288 -3.87 -27.87 3.11
N GLN A 289 -3.77 -26.89 2.21
CA GLN A 289 -2.69 -26.83 1.23
C GLN A 289 -1.35 -26.49 1.90
N LEU A 290 -1.31 -25.52 2.79
CA LEU A 290 -0.09 -25.14 3.51
C LEU A 290 0.41 -26.28 4.41
N VAL A 291 -0.49 -26.99 5.08
CA VAL A 291 -0.13 -28.16 5.91
C VAL A 291 0.40 -29.31 5.04
N LYS A 292 -0.22 -29.59 3.89
CA LYS A 292 0.30 -30.60 2.93
C LYS A 292 1.72 -30.29 2.45
N GLU A 293 2.04 -29.01 2.35
CA GLU A 293 3.35 -28.49 1.93
C GLU A 293 4.34 -28.33 3.11
N GLY A 294 3.95 -28.79 4.32
CA GLY A 294 4.82 -28.85 5.49
C GLY A 294 4.87 -27.60 6.37
N PHE A 295 4.03 -26.59 6.11
CA PHE A 295 4.00 -25.36 6.92
C PHE A 295 3.21 -25.53 8.21
N LYS A 296 3.69 -24.88 9.28
CA LYS A 296 2.90 -24.69 10.50
C LYS A 296 1.87 -23.59 10.27
N THR A 297 0.62 -23.85 10.62
CA THR A 297 -0.48 -22.89 10.50
C THR A 297 -1.11 -22.56 11.85
N ILE A 298 -1.57 -21.32 11.99
CA ILE A 298 -2.50 -20.86 13.01
C ILE A 298 -3.57 -20.05 12.31
N THR A 299 -4.83 -20.29 12.64
CA THR A 299 -5.96 -19.54 12.11
C THR A 299 -6.52 -18.68 13.22
N ILE A 300 -6.73 -17.38 12.97
CA ILE A 300 -7.51 -16.50 13.86
C ILE A 300 -8.58 -15.82 13.00
N THR A 301 -9.84 -15.93 13.41
CA THR A 301 -11.01 -15.45 12.66
C THR A 301 -11.76 -14.35 13.40
N ASP A 302 -12.66 -13.66 12.71
CA ASP A 302 -13.60 -12.73 13.35
C ASP A 302 -14.55 -13.49 14.29
N GLY A 303 -15.10 -12.78 15.29
CA GLY A 303 -15.93 -13.38 16.34
C GLY A 303 -17.31 -13.84 15.90
N ASP A 304 -17.75 -13.44 14.71
CA ASP A 304 -18.97 -13.95 14.08
C ASP A 304 -18.81 -15.38 13.54
N THR A 305 -17.62 -15.98 13.67
CA THR A 305 -17.36 -17.38 13.34
C THR A 305 -17.49 -18.31 14.55
N LEU A 306 -18.08 -19.49 14.35
CA LEU A 306 -18.24 -20.52 15.39
C LEU A 306 -16.94 -21.31 15.70
N LYS A 307 -15.77 -20.69 15.54
CA LYS A 307 -14.46 -21.37 15.69
C LYS A 307 -13.85 -21.07 17.06
N ASN A 308 -13.14 -22.05 17.62
CA ASN A 308 -12.41 -21.88 18.89
C ASN A 308 -11.25 -20.88 18.82
N THR A 309 -10.87 -20.46 17.60
CA THR A 309 -9.86 -19.44 17.34
C THR A 309 -10.47 -18.13 16.82
N ALA A 310 -11.77 -17.93 17.04
CA ALA A 310 -12.46 -16.69 16.73
C ALA A 310 -12.18 -15.63 17.80
N LEU A 311 -12.08 -14.38 17.35
CA LEU A 311 -11.95 -13.23 18.24
C LEU A 311 -13.22 -13.05 19.10
N ASN A 312 -13.11 -12.40 20.25
CA ASN A 312 -14.24 -12.16 21.15
C ASN A 312 -15.26 -11.17 20.58
N ARG A 313 -14.84 -10.24 19.72
CA ARG A 313 -15.75 -9.28 19.07
C ARG A 313 -16.14 -9.77 17.68
N GLU A 314 -17.38 -9.50 17.29
CA GLU A 314 -17.95 -9.97 16.01
C GLU A 314 -17.07 -9.67 14.81
N ILE A 315 -16.39 -8.52 14.79
CA ILE A 315 -15.43 -8.14 13.75
C ILE A 315 -14.25 -7.40 14.39
N ILE A 316 -13.09 -7.49 13.75
CA ILE A 316 -11.86 -6.84 14.21
C ILE A 316 -11.97 -5.31 14.35
N GLU A 317 -12.80 -4.64 13.53
CA GLU A 317 -12.98 -3.19 13.60
C GLU A 317 -13.55 -2.72 14.94
N LEU A 318 -14.24 -3.61 15.65
CA LEU A 318 -14.76 -3.29 16.98
C LEU A 318 -13.65 -3.15 18.01
N TYR A 319 -12.39 -3.52 17.76
CA TYR A 319 -11.30 -3.25 18.70
C TYR A 319 -10.69 -1.84 18.57
N ALA A 320 -11.22 -1.01 17.67
CA ALA A 320 -10.75 0.35 17.46
C ALA A 320 -11.15 1.31 18.59
N ASP A 321 -10.40 2.39 18.73
CA ASP A 321 -10.73 3.47 19.65
C ASP A 321 -12.01 4.21 19.21
N VAL A 322 -12.96 4.35 20.14
CA VAL A 322 -14.27 4.97 19.87
C VAL A 322 -14.14 6.45 19.53
N ASN A 323 -13.19 7.16 20.14
CA ASN A 323 -12.98 8.58 19.87
C ASN A 323 -12.42 8.79 18.45
N TYR A 324 -11.52 7.90 18.01
CA TYR A 324 -11.03 7.88 16.64
C TYR A 324 -12.17 7.64 15.64
N ILE A 325 -13.04 6.64 15.88
CA ILE A 325 -14.21 6.38 15.02
C ILE A 325 -15.11 7.62 14.93
N ASN A 326 -15.47 8.20 16.08
CA ASN A 326 -16.32 9.39 16.16
C ASN A 326 -15.75 10.57 15.37
N LYS A 327 -14.47 10.88 15.61
CA LYS A 327 -13.77 11.94 14.89
C LYS A 327 -13.70 11.67 13.39
N ARG A 328 -13.42 10.42 12.99
CA ARG A 328 -13.08 10.08 11.61
C ARG A 328 -14.30 9.90 10.71
N PHE A 329 -15.40 9.44 11.26
CA PHE A 329 -16.65 9.16 10.54
C PHE A 329 -17.79 10.09 10.92
N ASN A 330 -17.52 11.13 11.71
CA ASN A 330 -18.50 12.09 12.19
C ASN A 330 -19.69 11.41 12.90
N THR A 331 -19.38 10.51 13.84
CA THR A 331 -20.37 9.80 14.66
C THR A 331 -20.28 10.22 16.12
N SER A 332 -21.26 9.82 16.93
CA SER A 332 -21.39 10.18 18.34
C SER A 332 -21.64 8.95 19.23
N PHE A 333 -20.82 7.92 19.08
CA PHE A 333 -20.87 6.75 19.94
C PHE A 333 -20.34 7.10 21.35
N SER A 334 -21.10 6.81 22.40
CA SER A 334 -20.62 6.95 23.79
C SER A 334 -19.65 5.84 24.17
N HIS A 335 -19.84 4.65 23.61
CA HIS A 335 -18.99 3.48 23.76
C HIS A 335 -18.89 2.79 22.40
N ILE A 336 -17.83 2.01 22.23
CA ILE A 336 -17.67 1.17 21.03
C ILE A 336 -18.90 0.25 20.88
N PRO A 337 -19.49 0.15 19.67
CA PRO A 337 -20.63 -0.73 19.42
C PRO A 337 -20.35 -2.18 19.79
N LYS A 338 -21.41 -2.95 20.07
CA LYS A 338 -21.26 -4.38 20.38
C LYS A 338 -21.31 -5.26 19.13
N THR A 339 -22.01 -4.78 18.09
CA THR A 339 -22.22 -5.56 16.86
C THR A 339 -21.71 -4.83 15.62
N LYS A 340 -21.38 -5.62 14.60
CA LYS A 340 -21.07 -5.17 13.23
C LYS A 340 -22.16 -4.25 12.69
N PHE A 341 -23.41 -4.64 12.87
CA PHE A 341 -24.57 -3.90 12.38
C PHE A 341 -24.66 -2.51 13.03
N GLU A 342 -24.51 -2.41 14.35
CA GLU A 342 -24.54 -1.12 15.05
C GLU A 342 -23.45 -0.17 14.60
N LEU A 343 -22.24 -0.68 14.34
CA LEU A 343 -21.11 0.11 13.86
C LEU A 343 -21.41 0.68 12.46
N PHE A 344 -21.67 -0.19 11.48
CA PHE A 344 -21.81 0.24 10.09
C PHE A 344 -23.11 1.00 9.83
N LYS A 345 -24.20 0.71 10.55
CA LYS A 345 -25.48 1.43 10.37
C LYS A 345 -25.38 2.93 10.64
N LYS A 346 -24.55 3.36 11.60
CA LYS A 346 -24.38 4.79 11.92
C LYS A 346 -23.33 5.49 11.06
N ILE A 347 -22.53 4.75 10.30
CA ILE A 347 -21.50 5.33 9.44
C ILE A 347 -22.07 5.42 8.03
N SER A 348 -22.21 6.65 7.51
CA SER A 348 -22.73 6.91 6.16
C SER A 348 -21.78 6.51 5.03
N VAL A 349 -20.62 5.95 5.37
CA VAL A 349 -19.56 5.55 4.46
C VAL A 349 -19.59 4.04 4.28
N LYS A 350 -19.34 3.56 3.05
CA LYS A 350 -19.29 2.13 2.72
C LYS A 350 -18.37 1.35 3.67
N ASP A 351 -18.81 0.16 4.09
CA ASP A 351 -18.09 -0.73 5.01
C ASP A 351 -16.62 -0.92 4.63
N ASP A 352 -16.34 -1.24 3.36
CA ASP A 352 -14.97 -1.42 2.83
C ASP A 352 -14.05 -0.24 3.13
N VAL A 353 -14.59 0.97 3.07
CA VAL A 353 -13.86 2.22 3.35
C VAL A 353 -13.64 2.39 4.86
N VAL A 354 -14.59 1.98 5.68
CA VAL A 354 -14.46 1.98 7.14
C VAL A 354 -13.39 0.98 7.56
N LYS A 355 -13.46 -0.27 7.07
CA LYS A 355 -12.46 -1.33 7.29
C LYS A 355 -11.05 -0.85 6.93
N LYS A 356 -10.91 -0.27 5.73
CA LYS A 356 -9.67 0.33 5.23
C LYS A 356 -9.09 1.37 6.19
N VAL A 357 -9.90 2.34 6.61
CA VAL A 357 -9.46 3.42 7.51
C VAL A 357 -9.06 2.89 8.88
N LEU A 358 -9.80 1.91 9.42
CA LEU A 358 -9.51 1.31 10.72
C LEU A 358 -8.28 0.37 10.68
N SER A 359 -8.02 -0.28 9.54
CA SER A 359 -6.78 -1.00 9.26
C SER A 359 -5.55 -0.05 9.34
N GLY A 360 -5.65 1.14 8.73
CA GLY A 360 -4.62 2.18 8.84
C GLY A 360 -4.41 2.68 10.28
N TRP A 361 -5.51 2.87 11.03
CA TRP A 361 -5.44 3.21 12.45
C TRP A 361 -4.70 2.14 13.25
N ALA A 362 -5.05 0.86 13.08
CA ALA A 362 -4.48 -0.24 13.85
C ALA A 362 -2.96 -0.30 13.67
N LYS A 363 -2.48 -0.13 12.43
CA LYS A 363 -1.06 -0.09 12.07
C LYS A 363 -0.26 0.92 12.90
N ARG A 364 -0.85 2.07 13.23
CA ARG A 364 -0.22 3.15 13.99
C ARG A 364 -0.41 3.04 15.49
N HIS A 365 -1.62 2.65 15.92
CA HIS A 365 -2.09 2.94 17.27
C HIS A 365 -2.25 1.70 18.17
N LEU A 366 -2.14 0.47 17.64
CA LEU A 366 -2.15 -0.71 18.49
C LEU A 366 -0.95 -0.73 19.44
N THR A 367 -1.24 -0.95 20.72
CA THR A 367 -0.29 -1.10 21.83
C THR A 367 -0.49 -2.44 22.51
N LEU A 368 0.46 -2.83 23.38
CA LEU A 368 0.36 -4.04 24.20
C LEU A 368 -0.90 -4.11 25.08
N ASP A 369 -1.46 -2.95 25.45
CA ASP A 369 -2.64 -2.87 26.31
C ASP A 369 -3.97 -3.04 25.58
N ASN A 370 -3.96 -2.95 24.25
CA ASN A 370 -5.17 -3.11 23.46
C ASN A 370 -5.72 -4.54 23.60
N GLN A 371 -7.05 -4.66 23.77
CA GLN A 371 -7.72 -5.95 23.95
C GLN A 371 -7.45 -6.93 22.79
N PHE A 372 -7.40 -6.44 21.56
CA PHE A 372 -7.06 -7.26 20.39
C PHE A 372 -5.66 -7.88 20.53
N VAL A 373 -4.66 -7.09 20.95
CA VAL A 373 -3.28 -7.56 21.09
C VAL A 373 -3.17 -8.60 22.21
N LYS A 374 -3.87 -8.39 23.34
CA LYS A 374 -3.93 -9.36 24.45
C LYS A 374 -4.54 -10.68 24.01
N GLU A 375 -5.58 -10.62 23.19
CA GLU A 375 -6.25 -11.79 22.66
C GLU A 375 -5.41 -12.54 21.62
N VAL A 376 -4.77 -11.82 20.69
CA VAL A 376 -3.79 -12.41 19.77
C VAL A 376 -2.67 -13.10 20.57
N LYS A 377 -2.13 -12.44 21.60
CA LYS A 377 -1.10 -13.04 22.47
C LYS A 377 -1.57 -14.37 23.06
N TYR A 378 -2.80 -14.42 23.59
CA TYR A 378 -3.40 -15.64 24.12
C TYR A 378 -3.44 -16.77 23.07
N PHE A 379 -3.93 -16.49 21.85
CA PHE A 379 -3.97 -17.50 20.78
C PHE A 379 -2.59 -17.99 20.35
N LEU A 380 -1.58 -17.11 20.37
CA LEU A 380 -0.21 -17.47 20.02
C LEU A 380 0.49 -18.28 21.13
N GLU A 381 0.06 -18.17 22.39
CA GLU A 381 0.66 -18.84 23.56
C GLU A 381 0.00 -20.18 23.91
N GLN A 382 -1.27 -20.38 23.55
CA GLN A 382 -2.03 -21.63 23.75
C GLN A 382 -1.49 -22.85 22.95
N LYS A 383 -0.49 -22.66 22.08
CA LYS A 383 0.14 -23.73 21.27
C LYS A 383 1.57 -24.09 21.70
N LYS A 384 1.91 -23.92 22.99
CA LYS A 384 3.09 -24.58 23.59
C LYS A 384 2.73 -25.95 24.15
#